data_AF-A0A959N960-F1
#
_entry.id   AF-A0A959N960-F1
#
_cell.length_a   1.000
_cell.length_b   1.000
_cell.length_c   1.000
_cell.angle_alpha   90.00
_cell.angle_beta   90.00
_cell.angle_gamma   90.00
#
_symmetry.space_group_name_H-M   'P 1'
#
loop_
_entity.id
_entity.type
_entity.pdbx_description
1 polymer ?
#
loop_
_entity_poly.entity_id
_entity_poly.type
_entity_poly.pdbx_seq_one_letter_code
_entity_poly.pdbx_strand_id
1 'polypeptide(L)'
;MNRRLLFVKILLLISFTTLKSQISLNDVAGSNASSMMALQQISVTIGGEFIVNGSFPASATERVDQFITRTYNTYYAAILTAIKDENSAIVFRKKYEKFALRNIELIHKDGRKEVVDLANFRLTGDFSQNPYIKEGDLIIFPTLDLETNFISVTGAVNKELEFQFVEGDDLQTALFFARGINTAYKNVNKAIISRLEDNGQKEVEIEVNLNSDTKLKSGDRIRVIFDERNNFNYRVLVIGEVNRPGYIPISRNSTTLKEVIIKAGGFTENASLKFSELIREYDSYSALRKKSIEESYNNSNS
;
A
#
# COMPACT_ATOMS: atom_id res chain seq x y z
N MET A 1 75.51 26.02 -0.56
CA MET A 1 75.85 26.63 0.75
C MET A 1 74.61 27.36 1.26
N ASN A 2 73.95 26.81 2.30
CA ASN A 2 73.07 27.42 3.31
C ASN A 2 72.24 28.68 2.94
N ARG A 3 70.93 28.79 3.19
CA ARG A 3 70.23 28.45 4.45
C ARG A 3 68.70 28.58 4.28
N ARG A 4 68.00 27.70 5.01
CA ARG A 4 66.57 27.64 5.36
C ARG A 4 65.81 28.98 5.41
N LEU A 5 64.55 28.97 4.98
CA LEU A 5 63.46 29.56 5.77
C LEU A 5 62.17 28.74 5.67
N LEU A 6 61.66 28.42 6.84
CA LEU A 6 60.42 27.72 7.18
C LEU A 6 59.20 28.53 6.72
N PHE A 7 58.22 27.88 6.07
CA PHE A 7 56.82 28.30 6.22
C PHE A 7 55.93 27.06 6.34
N VAL A 8 55.46 26.86 7.56
CA VAL A 8 54.50 25.85 7.98
C VAL A 8 53.14 26.20 7.36
N LYS A 9 52.64 25.36 6.45
CA LYS A 9 51.21 25.29 6.12
C LYS A 9 50.66 23.99 6.67
N ILE A 10 49.98 24.10 7.81
CA ILE A 10 49.13 23.04 8.36
C ILE A 10 47.94 22.90 7.40
N LEU A 11 48.01 21.90 6.52
CA LEU A 11 46.87 21.46 5.73
C LEU A 11 46.23 20.30 6.48
N LEU A 12 45.09 20.59 7.11
CA LEU A 12 44.29 19.64 7.87
C LEU A 12 43.61 18.70 6.88
N LEU A 13 44.26 17.58 6.58
CA LEU A 13 43.75 16.54 5.69
C LEU A 13 42.72 15.69 6.46
N ILE A 14 41.45 16.08 6.41
CA ILE A 14 40.35 15.25 6.89
C ILE A 14 40.21 14.11 5.87
N SER A 15 40.82 12.97 6.18
CA SER A 15 40.60 11.74 5.43
C SER A 15 39.21 11.21 5.78
N PHE A 16 38.25 11.46 4.88
CA PHE A 16 37.01 10.70 4.84
C PHE A 16 37.37 9.27 4.43
N THR A 17 37.60 8.41 5.43
CA THR A 17 37.60 6.96 5.20
C THR A 17 36.14 6.54 5.00
N THR A 18 35.70 6.47 3.74
CA THR A 18 34.48 5.76 3.42
C THR A 18 34.74 4.28 3.72
N LEU A 19 34.13 3.76 4.78
CA LEU A 19 34.02 2.32 5.02
C LEU A 19 33.31 1.71 3.81
N LYS A 20 34.06 1.17 2.86
CA LYS A 20 33.53 0.21 1.89
C LYS A 20 33.50 -1.13 2.62
N SER A 21 32.35 -1.51 3.18
CA SER A 21 32.13 -2.90 3.55
C SER A 21 31.98 -3.70 2.25
N GLN A 22 33.09 -4.24 1.74
CA GLN A 22 33.04 -5.34 0.81
C GLN A 22 32.63 -6.57 1.59
N ILE A 23 31.38 -7.01 1.44
CA ILE A 23 31.01 -8.38 1.78
C ILE A 23 31.72 -9.26 0.76
N SER A 24 32.87 -9.81 1.17
CA SER A 24 33.59 -10.84 0.44
C SER A 24 32.76 -12.12 0.48
N LEU A 25 32.33 -12.61 -0.69
CA LEU A 25 31.62 -13.89 -0.85
C LEU A 25 32.54 -15.12 -0.75
N ASN A 26 33.74 -14.99 -0.15
CA ASN A 26 34.74 -16.06 -0.12
C ASN A 26 35.18 -16.56 1.27
N ASP A 27 34.58 -16.09 2.38
CA ASP A 27 34.95 -16.55 3.74
C ASP A 27 34.07 -17.67 4.32
N VAL A 28 33.29 -18.39 3.49
CA VAL A 28 32.56 -19.61 3.91
C VAL A 28 33.27 -20.91 3.47
N ALA A 29 34.49 -20.82 2.96
CA ALA A 29 35.31 -21.99 2.61
C ALA A 29 36.33 -22.28 3.72
N GLY A 30 35.88 -22.77 4.88
CA GLY A 30 36.83 -23.10 5.95
C GLY A 30 36.28 -23.52 7.31
N SER A 31 35.37 -24.49 7.38
CA SER A 31 35.33 -25.46 8.49
C SER A 31 34.39 -26.62 8.19
N ASN A 32 34.97 -27.75 7.78
CA ASN A 32 34.25 -29.02 7.72
C ASN A 32 34.01 -29.53 9.16
N ALA A 33 32.82 -29.25 9.68
CA ALA A 33 32.20 -30.00 10.76
C ALA A 33 30.71 -30.14 10.44
N SER A 34 30.41 -31.15 9.63
CA SER A 34 29.21 -32.01 9.72
C SER A 34 28.05 -31.47 10.58
N SER A 35 27.22 -30.60 9.99
CA SER A 35 25.78 -30.78 10.12
C SER A 35 25.25 -31.17 8.74
N MET A 36 25.53 -32.44 8.41
CA MET A 36 24.97 -33.15 7.27
C MET A 36 23.48 -33.36 7.48
N MET A 37 22.70 -32.29 7.40
CA MET A 37 21.45 -32.33 6.68
C MET A 37 21.80 -31.67 5.35
N ALA A 38 22.22 -32.45 4.36
CA ALA A 38 22.10 -31.94 3.00
C ALA A 38 20.62 -31.61 2.85
N LEU A 39 20.26 -30.31 2.88
CA LEU A 39 18.91 -29.88 2.59
C LEU A 39 18.59 -30.55 1.26
N GLN A 40 17.63 -31.48 1.28
CA GLN A 40 17.28 -32.23 0.09
C GLN A 40 16.81 -31.19 -0.91
N GLN A 41 17.68 -30.89 -1.88
CA GLN A 41 17.37 -29.96 -2.94
C GLN A 41 16.41 -30.68 -3.87
N ILE A 42 15.30 -30.01 -4.09
CA ILE A 42 14.29 -30.40 -5.07
C ILE A 42 14.27 -29.39 -6.21
N SER A 43 13.77 -29.80 -7.36
CA SER A 43 13.52 -28.93 -8.50
C SER A 43 12.05 -28.55 -8.57
N VAL A 44 11.77 -27.25 -8.64
CA VAL A 44 10.42 -26.70 -8.78
C VAL A 44 10.40 -25.73 -9.96
N THR A 45 9.39 -25.85 -10.81
CA THR A 45 9.24 -25.06 -12.02
C THR A 45 8.28 -23.89 -11.80
N ILE A 46 8.64 -22.70 -12.28
CA ILE A 46 7.75 -21.55 -12.37
C ILE A 46 7.38 -21.31 -13.83
N GLY A 47 6.08 -21.18 -14.09
CA GLY A 47 5.52 -20.82 -15.39
C GLY A 47 4.48 -19.72 -15.28
N GLY A 48 3.92 -19.33 -16.44
CA GLY A 48 2.92 -18.26 -16.51
C GLY A 48 3.53 -16.86 -16.44
N GLU A 49 2.78 -15.90 -15.89
CA GLU A 49 3.16 -14.50 -15.82
C GLU A 49 3.90 -14.18 -14.51
N PHE A 50 5.20 -14.47 -14.54
CA PHE A 50 6.12 -14.15 -13.46
C PHE A 50 7.38 -13.50 -14.03
N ILE A 51 8.20 -12.90 -13.16
CA ILE A 51 9.42 -12.20 -13.58
C ILE A 51 10.42 -13.13 -14.28
N VAL A 52 10.45 -14.42 -13.89
CA VAL A 52 11.31 -15.45 -14.47
C VAL A 52 10.57 -16.79 -14.56
N ASN A 53 10.84 -17.53 -15.63
CA ASN A 53 10.23 -18.84 -15.86
C ASN A 53 11.33 -19.89 -16.02
N GLY A 54 11.06 -21.12 -15.61
CA GLY A 54 12.01 -22.22 -15.63
C GLY A 54 12.05 -23.02 -14.33
N SER A 55 13.01 -23.93 -14.22
CA SER A 55 13.17 -24.79 -13.04
C SER A 55 14.27 -24.25 -12.13
N PHE A 56 13.97 -24.18 -10.82
CA PHE A 56 14.86 -23.63 -9.82
C PHE A 56 15.04 -24.61 -8.66
N PRO A 57 16.22 -24.61 -8.01
CA PRO A 57 16.43 -25.39 -6.80
C PRO A 57 15.61 -24.81 -5.64
N ALA A 58 15.01 -25.70 -4.87
CA ALA A 58 14.24 -25.38 -3.68
C ALA A 58 14.56 -26.37 -2.54
N SER A 59 14.26 -26.00 -1.30
CA SER A 59 14.33 -26.96 -0.19
C SER A 59 13.05 -27.81 -0.16
N ALA A 60 13.16 -29.11 0.11
CA ALA A 60 12.00 -29.99 0.32
C ALA A 60 11.09 -29.55 1.50
N THR A 61 11.56 -28.63 2.34
CA THR A 61 10.81 -28.05 3.46
C THR A 61 10.22 -26.66 3.16
N GLU A 62 10.41 -26.14 1.95
CA GLU A 62 9.95 -24.82 1.55
C GLU A 62 8.46 -24.84 1.22
N ARG A 63 7.76 -23.73 1.48
CA ARG A 63 6.38 -23.51 1.04
C ARG A 63 6.34 -22.59 -0.17
N VAL A 64 5.23 -22.58 -0.88
CA VAL A 64 5.05 -21.77 -2.10
C VAL A 64 5.43 -20.30 -1.86
N ASP A 65 4.90 -19.67 -0.81
CA ASP A 65 5.17 -18.25 -0.50
C ASP A 65 6.66 -17.96 -0.31
N GLN A 66 7.37 -18.84 0.41
CA GLN A 66 8.80 -18.68 0.68
C GLN A 66 9.62 -18.79 -0.61
N PHE A 67 9.35 -19.84 -1.39
CA PHE A 67 10.03 -20.09 -2.67
C PHE A 67 9.83 -18.96 -3.67
N ILE A 68 8.59 -18.50 -3.82
CA ILE A 68 8.23 -17.42 -4.74
C ILE A 68 8.82 -16.09 -4.27
N THR A 69 8.73 -15.77 -2.98
CA THR A 69 9.27 -14.51 -2.44
C THR A 69 10.78 -14.44 -2.60
N ARG A 70 11.50 -15.52 -2.28
CA ARG A 70 12.94 -15.61 -2.47
C ARG A 70 13.30 -15.46 -3.94
N THR A 71 12.65 -16.22 -4.82
CA THR A 71 12.91 -16.19 -6.26
C THR A 71 12.66 -14.81 -6.86
N TYR A 72 11.49 -14.21 -6.57
CA TYR A 72 11.16 -12.86 -7.00
C TYR A 72 12.25 -11.86 -6.59
N ASN A 73 12.59 -11.79 -5.30
CA ASN A 73 13.55 -10.81 -4.79
C ASN A 73 14.93 -10.99 -5.41
N THR A 74 15.40 -12.23 -5.56
CA THR A 74 16.70 -12.52 -6.18
C THR A 74 16.75 -12.05 -7.63
N TYR A 75 15.77 -12.43 -8.45
CA TYR A 75 15.78 -12.11 -9.88
C TYR A 75 15.39 -10.66 -10.17
N TYR A 76 14.47 -10.07 -9.42
CA TYR A 76 14.13 -8.66 -9.53
C TYR A 76 15.34 -7.76 -9.30
N ALA A 77 16.09 -7.99 -8.22
CA ALA A 77 17.30 -7.23 -7.93
C ALA A 77 18.39 -7.44 -8.99
N ALA A 78 18.60 -8.68 -9.44
CA ALA A 78 19.60 -9.00 -10.45
C ALA A 78 19.30 -8.33 -11.80
N ILE A 79 18.05 -8.41 -12.27
CA ILE A 79 17.65 -7.80 -13.54
C ILE A 79 17.72 -6.27 -13.44
N LEU A 80 17.20 -5.68 -12.35
CA LEU A 80 17.23 -4.24 -12.16
C LEU A 80 18.67 -3.68 -12.15
N THR A 81 19.62 -4.43 -11.57
CA THR A 81 21.04 -4.07 -11.55
C THR A 81 21.70 -4.18 -12.94
N ALA A 82 21.24 -5.12 -13.76
CA ALA A 82 21.76 -5.31 -15.12
C ALA A 82 21.26 -4.25 -16.12
N ILE A 83 20.11 -3.62 -15.85
CA ILE A 83 19.55 -2.55 -16.68
C ILE A 83 20.35 -1.26 -16.48
N LYS A 84 21.05 -0.83 -17.53
CA LYS A 84 21.87 0.40 -17.52
C LYS A 84 21.07 1.67 -17.85
N ASP A 85 20.01 1.53 -18.62
CA ASP A 85 19.17 2.63 -19.09
C ASP A 85 18.01 2.89 -18.12
N GLU A 86 17.85 4.15 -17.70
CA GLU A 86 16.84 4.53 -16.70
C GLU A 86 15.41 4.33 -17.21
N ASN A 87 15.14 4.61 -18.49
CA ASN A 87 13.83 4.42 -19.08
C ASN A 87 13.44 2.94 -19.10
N SER A 88 14.37 2.07 -19.49
CA SER A 88 14.20 0.62 -19.44
C SER A 88 13.95 0.13 -18.02
N ALA A 89 14.63 0.72 -17.03
CA ALA A 89 14.41 0.39 -15.62
C ALA A 89 13.02 0.82 -15.14
N ILE A 90 12.51 1.98 -15.58
CA ILE A 90 11.14 2.43 -15.28
C ILE A 90 10.11 1.48 -15.90
N VAL A 91 10.27 1.12 -17.18
CA VAL A 91 9.38 0.17 -17.87
C VAL A 91 9.39 -1.19 -17.17
N PHE A 92 10.58 -1.68 -16.79
CA PHE A 92 10.73 -2.93 -16.06
C PHE A 92 10.01 -2.90 -14.71
N ARG A 93 10.21 -1.84 -13.91
CA ARG A 93 9.52 -1.66 -12.62
C ARG A 93 8.01 -1.67 -12.84
N LYS A 94 7.49 -0.86 -13.77
CA LYS A 94 6.06 -0.81 -14.06
C LYS A 94 5.49 -2.19 -14.43
N LYS A 95 6.24 -3.00 -15.17
CA LYS A 95 5.80 -4.32 -15.62
C LYS A 95 5.84 -5.38 -14.52
N TYR A 96 6.88 -5.40 -13.69
CA TYR A 96 7.15 -6.52 -12.77
C TYR A 96 7.11 -6.14 -11.28
N GLU A 97 6.78 -4.90 -10.91
CA GLU A 97 6.54 -4.51 -9.52
C GLU A 97 5.36 -5.28 -8.90
N LYS A 98 4.42 -5.73 -9.72
CA LYS A 98 3.26 -6.50 -9.31
C LYS A 98 3.15 -7.78 -10.15
N PHE A 99 2.69 -8.84 -9.52
CA PHE A 99 2.32 -10.10 -10.14
C PHE A 99 1.13 -10.70 -9.38
N ALA A 100 0.46 -11.67 -9.98
CA ALA A 100 -0.71 -12.29 -9.35
C ALA A 100 -0.32 -13.02 -8.06
N LEU A 101 -1.06 -12.75 -6.99
CA LEU A 101 -0.91 -13.43 -5.69
C LEU A 101 -2.11 -14.36 -5.40
N ARG A 102 -3.06 -14.45 -6.33
CA ARG A 102 -4.27 -15.25 -6.22
C ARG A 102 -4.42 -16.11 -7.46
N ASN A 103 -5.24 -17.16 -7.36
CA ASN A 103 -5.52 -18.07 -8.46
C ASN A 103 -4.25 -18.68 -9.09
N ILE A 104 -3.21 -18.89 -8.27
CA ILE A 104 -1.96 -19.53 -8.70
C ILE A 104 -2.21 -21.03 -8.75
N GLU A 105 -1.91 -21.69 -9.87
CA GLU A 105 -2.02 -23.15 -9.95
C GLU A 105 -0.73 -23.80 -9.46
N LEU A 106 -0.83 -24.69 -8.47
CA LEU A 106 0.21 -25.64 -8.11
C LEU A 106 -0.14 -26.99 -8.73
N ILE A 107 0.68 -27.44 -9.68
CA ILE A 107 0.53 -28.72 -10.36
C ILE A 107 1.63 -29.63 -9.87
N HIS A 108 1.25 -30.75 -9.26
CA HIS A 108 2.19 -31.74 -8.79
C HIS A 108 2.63 -32.68 -9.91
N LYS A 109 3.75 -33.36 -9.69
CA LYS A 109 4.29 -34.38 -10.61
C LYS A 109 3.32 -35.51 -10.94
N ASP A 110 2.40 -35.83 -10.03
CA ASP A 110 1.34 -36.84 -10.20
C ASP A 110 0.11 -36.33 -10.98
N GLY A 111 0.10 -35.05 -11.38
CA GLY A 111 -0.98 -34.40 -12.11
C GLY A 111 -2.06 -33.78 -11.22
N ARG A 112 -1.98 -33.94 -9.90
CA ARG A 112 -2.91 -33.31 -8.95
C ARG A 112 -2.70 -31.80 -8.96
N LYS A 113 -3.80 -31.05 -8.88
CA LYS A 113 -3.79 -29.58 -8.89
C LYS A 113 -4.34 -29.02 -7.59
N GLU A 114 -3.71 -27.94 -7.13
CA GLU A 114 -4.18 -27.11 -6.01
C GLU A 114 -4.20 -25.65 -6.45
N VAL A 115 -5.17 -24.87 -5.98
CA VAL A 115 -5.21 -23.42 -6.18
C VAL A 115 -4.61 -22.75 -4.95
N VAL A 116 -3.67 -21.86 -5.17
CA VAL A 116 -2.93 -21.15 -4.13
C VAL A 116 -3.36 -19.67 -4.13
N ASP A 117 -3.78 -19.18 -2.96
CA ASP A 117 -4.07 -17.77 -2.70
C ASP A 117 -3.08 -17.19 -1.67
N LEU A 118 -1.92 -16.76 -2.17
CA LEU A 118 -0.88 -16.14 -1.34
C LEU A 118 -1.32 -14.80 -0.76
N ALA A 119 -2.24 -14.08 -1.42
CA ALA A 119 -2.80 -12.86 -0.87
C ALA A 119 -3.58 -13.18 0.42
N ASN A 120 -4.48 -14.16 0.38
CA ASN A 120 -5.22 -14.65 1.52
C ASN A 120 -4.27 -15.15 2.62
N PHE A 121 -3.33 -16.06 2.30
CA PHE A 121 -2.34 -16.57 3.26
C PHE A 121 -1.64 -15.43 4.02
N ARG A 122 -1.17 -14.40 3.32
CA ARG A 122 -0.48 -13.25 3.94
C ARG A 122 -1.38 -12.39 4.81
N LEU A 123 -2.70 -12.47 4.65
CA LEU A 123 -3.67 -11.74 5.46
C LEU A 123 -4.20 -12.55 6.65
N THR A 124 -4.43 -13.86 6.48
CA THR A 124 -5.07 -14.73 7.49
C THR A 124 -4.10 -15.62 8.25
N GLY A 125 -2.95 -15.94 7.66
CA GLY A 125 -2.11 -17.04 8.10
C GLY A 125 -2.71 -18.42 7.80
N ASP A 126 -3.69 -18.52 6.89
CA ASP A 126 -4.25 -19.80 6.46
C ASP A 126 -3.23 -20.58 5.62
N PHE A 127 -2.55 -21.52 6.27
CA PHE A 127 -1.54 -22.37 5.65
C PHE A 127 -2.09 -23.34 4.60
N SER A 128 -3.42 -23.52 4.49
CA SER A 128 -4.01 -24.26 3.37
C SER A 128 -3.78 -23.54 2.04
N GLN A 129 -3.69 -22.21 2.07
CA GLN A 129 -3.41 -21.36 0.91
C GLN A 129 -1.91 -21.20 0.62
N ASN A 130 -1.04 -21.91 1.34
CA ASN A 130 0.40 -21.86 1.17
C ASN A 130 1.03 -23.26 1.36
N PRO A 131 0.71 -24.23 0.49
CA PRO A 131 1.18 -25.61 0.63
C PRO A 131 2.71 -25.73 0.54
N TYR A 132 3.23 -26.87 0.99
CA TYR A 132 4.64 -27.24 0.76
C TYR A 132 4.85 -27.59 -0.71
N ILE A 133 5.98 -27.15 -1.26
CA ILE A 133 6.40 -27.56 -2.60
C ILE A 133 7.14 -28.90 -2.54
N LYS A 134 7.01 -29.68 -3.62
CA LYS A 134 7.58 -31.02 -3.78
C LYS A 134 8.41 -31.10 -5.05
N GLU A 135 9.24 -32.13 -5.13
CA GLU A 135 10.03 -32.43 -6.32
C GLU A 135 9.16 -32.53 -7.58
N GLY A 136 9.49 -31.72 -8.58
CA GLY A 136 8.80 -31.68 -9.86
C GLY A 136 7.48 -30.90 -9.86
N ASP A 137 7.18 -30.16 -8.80
CA ASP A 137 6.02 -29.26 -8.80
C ASP A 137 6.19 -28.12 -9.82
N LEU A 138 5.09 -27.74 -10.45
CA LEU A 138 4.97 -26.62 -11.38
C LEU A 138 4.00 -25.59 -10.80
N ILE A 139 4.49 -24.37 -10.60
CA ILE A 139 3.72 -23.22 -10.12
C ILE A 139 3.43 -22.31 -11.31
N ILE A 140 2.15 -22.17 -11.68
CA ILE A 140 1.72 -21.34 -12.81
C ILE A 140 1.07 -20.07 -12.29
N PHE A 141 1.67 -18.93 -12.62
CA PHE A 141 1.09 -17.61 -12.33
C PHE A 141 0.10 -17.21 -13.43
N PRO A 142 -1.15 -16.87 -13.07
CA PRO A 142 -2.06 -16.26 -14.03
C PRO A 142 -1.61 -14.83 -14.35
N THR A 143 -2.13 -14.28 -15.44
CA THR A 143 -1.99 -12.84 -15.73
C THR A 143 -2.65 -12.02 -14.62
N LEU A 144 -1.95 -10.98 -14.15
CA LEU A 144 -2.53 -9.99 -13.25
C LEU A 144 -3.27 -8.95 -14.09
N ASP A 145 -4.55 -9.16 -14.30
CA ASP A 145 -5.41 -8.21 -15.01
C ASP A 145 -6.23 -7.38 -14.02
N LEU A 146 -5.74 -6.19 -13.71
CA LEU A 146 -6.46 -5.20 -12.90
C LEU A 146 -7.27 -4.22 -13.75
N GLU A 147 -7.27 -4.35 -15.08
CA GLU A 147 -8.02 -3.47 -15.98
C GLU A 147 -9.42 -4.03 -16.25
N THR A 148 -9.55 -5.35 -16.43
CA THR A 148 -10.82 -6.00 -16.73
C THR A 148 -11.26 -7.03 -15.69
N ASN A 149 -10.31 -7.62 -14.96
CA ASN A 149 -10.57 -8.67 -13.97
C ASN A 149 -10.26 -8.26 -12.52
N PHE A 150 -10.93 -7.22 -12.06
CA PHE A 150 -10.69 -6.62 -10.75
C PHE A 150 -11.96 -6.50 -9.89
N ILE A 151 -11.75 -6.30 -8.60
CA ILE A 151 -12.71 -5.75 -7.65
C ILE A 151 -12.09 -4.50 -7.03
N SER A 152 -12.84 -3.40 -6.99
CA SER A 152 -12.42 -2.18 -6.30
C SER A 152 -13.27 -1.98 -5.04
N VAL A 153 -12.63 -1.63 -3.92
CA VAL A 153 -13.32 -1.37 -2.64
C VAL A 153 -12.92 0.00 -2.12
N THR A 154 -13.91 0.85 -1.88
CA THR A 154 -13.77 2.24 -1.42
C THR A 154 -14.78 2.58 -0.31
N GLY A 155 -14.62 3.73 0.33
CA GLY A 155 -15.55 4.28 1.32
C GLY A 155 -15.15 3.93 2.76
N ALA A 156 -16.13 3.50 3.57
CA ALA A 156 -15.92 3.27 5.01
C ALA A 156 -15.18 1.96 5.36
N VAL A 157 -14.04 1.71 4.74
CA VAL A 157 -13.19 0.53 4.97
C VAL A 157 -11.84 0.92 5.56
N ASN A 158 -11.15 -0.03 6.19
CA ASN A 158 -9.83 0.21 6.78
C ASN A 158 -8.72 0.37 5.74
N LYS A 159 -8.89 -0.25 4.57
CA LYS A 159 -7.99 -0.11 3.43
C LYS A 159 -8.80 -0.07 2.15
N GLU A 160 -8.80 1.07 1.46
CA GLU A 160 -9.26 1.13 0.08
C GLU A 160 -8.23 0.46 -0.82
N LEU A 161 -8.71 -0.37 -1.75
CA LEU A 161 -7.83 -1.10 -2.65
C LEU A 161 -8.56 -1.63 -3.87
N GLU A 162 -7.76 -2.01 -4.86
CA GLU A 162 -8.16 -2.80 -6.01
C GLU A 162 -7.38 -4.11 -6.00
N PHE A 163 -8.05 -5.21 -6.30
CA PHE A 163 -7.45 -6.55 -6.33
C PHE A 163 -8.06 -7.41 -7.43
N GLN A 164 -7.34 -8.45 -7.83
CA GLN A 164 -7.79 -9.39 -8.87
C GLN A 164 -9.01 -10.19 -8.39
N PHE A 165 -10.06 -10.21 -9.22
CA PHE A 165 -11.22 -11.06 -9.02
C PHE A 165 -10.86 -12.53 -9.28
N VAL A 166 -11.32 -13.40 -8.38
CA VAL A 166 -11.28 -14.85 -8.55
C VAL A 166 -12.70 -15.40 -8.46
N GLU A 167 -13.03 -16.35 -9.33
CA GLU A 167 -14.37 -16.94 -9.37
C GLU A 167 -14.79 -17.47 -7.99
N GLY A 168 -15.99 -17.10 -7.54
CA GLY A 168 -16.49 -17.42 -6.21
C GLY A 168 -16.35 -16.30 -5.17
N ASP A 169 -15.55 -15.26 -5.46
CA ASP A 169 -15.43 -14.07 -4.62
C ASP A 169 -16.81 -13.44 -4.35
N ASP A 170 -16.97 -12.96 -3.12
CA ASP A 170 -18.19 -12.35 -2.62
C ASP A 170 -17.90 -11.07 -1.81
N LEU A 171 -18.97 -10.40 -1.39
CA LEU A 171 -18.86 -9.17 -0.61
C LEU A 171 -18.01 -9.37 0.66
N GLN A 172 -18.09 -10.53 1.32
CA GLN A 172 -17.28 -10.80 2.50
C GLN A 172 -15.79 -10.87 2.16
N THR A 173 -15.45 -11.51 1.03
CA THR A 173 -14.08 -11.55 0.50
C THR A 173 -13.54 -10.14 0.24
N ALA A 174 -14.34 -9.27 -0.41
CA ALA A 174 -13.93 -7.90 -0.68
C ALA A 174 -13.74 -7.08 0.61
N LEU A 175 -14.65 -7.19 1.57
CA LEU A 175 -14.52 -6.54 2.87
C LEU A 175 -13.32 -7.08 3.66
N PHE A 176 -13.03 -8.38 3.55
CA PHE A 176 -11.87 -9.01 4.15
C PHE A 176 -10.56 -8.41 3.62
N PHE A 177 -10.40 -8.31 2.30
CA PHE A 177 -9.23 -7.68 1.68
C PHE A 177 -9.10 -6.19 2.03
N ALA A 178 -10.25 -5.50 2.20
CA ALA A 178 -10.32 -4.13 2.68
C ALA A 178 -10.06 -3.96 4.18
N ARG A 179 -9.68 -5.05 4.88
CA ARG A 179 -9.40 -5.11 6.33
C ARG A 179 -10.61 -4.76 7.20
N GLY A 180 -11.80 -5.04 6.70
CA GLY A 180 -13.06 -4.75 7.37
C GLY A 180 -13.44 -3.27 7.34
N ILE A 181 -14.54 -2.96 8.01
CA ILE A 181 -15.10 -1.62 8.11
C ILE A 181 -14.26 -0.75 9.05
N ASN A 182 -14.03 0.50 8.65
CA ASN A 182 -13.34 1.45 9.50
C ASN A 182 -14.27 1.99 10.58
N THR A 183 -13.93 1.72 11.84
CA THR A 183 -14.76 2.03 13.02
C THR A 183 -14.89 3.52 13.33
N ALA A 184 -14.11 4.38 12.66
CA ALA A 184 -14.28 5.83 12.71
C ALA A 184 -15.63 6.25 12.12
N TYR A 185 -16.10 5.53 11.10
CA TYR A 185 -17.42 5.74 10.52
C TYR A 185 -18.50 5.08 11.39
N LYS A 186 -19.63 5.78 11.59
CA LYS A 186 -20.76 5.29 12.40
C LYS A 186 -21.91 4.85 11.51
N ASN A 187 -22.65 3.82 11.95
CA ASN A 187 -23.84 3.28 11.29
C ASN A 187 -23.59 2.79 9.85
N VAL A 188 -22.46 2.14 9.62
CA VAL A 188 -22.08 1.57 8.32
C VAL A 188 -22.66 0.17 8.18
N ASN A 189 -23.69 0.01 7.35
CA ASN A 189 -24.40 -1.28 7.18
C ASN A 189 -24.69 -1.64 5.72
N LYS A 190 -24.37 -0.77 4.76
CA LYS A 190 -24.67 -0.94 3.35
C LYS A 190 -23.46 -0.66 2.46
N ALA A 191 -23.49 -1.25 1.27
CA ALA A 191 -22.60 -0.91 0.18
C ALA A 191 -23.41 -0.71 -1.11
N ILE A 192 -22.84 0.07 -2.02
CA ILE A 192 -23.30 0.16 -3.41
C ILE A 192 -22.28 -0.58 -4.26
N ILE A 193 -22.76 -1.52 -5.06
CA ILE A 193 -21.97 -2.22 -6.08
C ILE A 193 -22.33 -1.60 -7.42
N SER A 194 -21.38 -0.92 -8.04
CA SER A 194 -21.49 -0.46 -9.43
C SER A 194 -20.93 -1.55 -10.34
N ARG A 195 -21.77 -2.05 -11.25
CA ARG A 195 -21.49 -3.21 -12.11
C ARG A 195 -21.85 -2.89 -13.54
N LEU A 196 -20.98 -3.25 -14.47
CA LEU A 196 -21.29 -3.20 -15.90
C LEU A 196 -22.23 -4.38 -16.25
N GLU A 197 -23.33 -4.10 -16.94
CA GLU A 197 -24.21 -5.16 -17.47
C GLU A 197 -23.44 -6.03 -18.47
N ASP A 198 -23.91 -7.28 -18.67
CA ASP A 198 -23.24 -8.26 -19.54
C ASP A 198 -23.12 -7.77 -21.01
N ASN A 199 -23.92 -6.77 -21.42
CA ASN A 199 -23.87 -6.12 -22.73
C ASN A 199 -22.75 -5.05 -22.86
N GLY A 200 -22.10 -4.68 -21.75
CA GLY A 200 -21.02 -3.69 -21.72
C GLY A 200 -21.47 -2.23 -21.89
N GLN A 201 -22.76 -1.95 -22.00
CA GLN A 201 -23.29 -0.63 -22.41
C GLN A 201 -23.80 0.21 -21.24
N LYS A 202 -24.10 -0.42 -20.10
CA LYS A 202 -24.73 0.25 -18.97
C LYS A 202 -24.14 -0.19 -17.66
N GLU A 203 -23.87 0.78 -16.79
CA GLU A 203 -23.54 0.54 -15.39
C GLU A 203 -24.81 0.56 -14.55
N VAL A 204 -24.97 -0.43 -13.69
CA VAL A 204 -26.06 -0.53 -12.72
C VAL A 204 -25.50 -0.44 -11.31
N GLU A 205 -26.21 0.30 -10.45
CA GLU A 205 -25.91 0.38 -9.02
C GLU A 205 -26.84 -0.54 -8.24
N ILE A 206 -26.25 -1.42 -7.43
CA ILE A 206 -26.97 -2.39 -6.60
C ILE A 206 -26.66 -2.05 -5.15
N GLU A 207 -27.68 -1.62 -4.38
CA GLU A 207 -27.54 -1.44 -2.95
C GLU A 207 -27.66 -2.80 -2.24
N VAL A 208 -26.67 -3.12 -1.40
CA VAL A 208 -26.61 -4.38 -0.66
C VAL A 208 -26.31 -4.14 0.82
N ASN A 209 -26.81 -5.03 1.68
CA ASN A 209 -26.39 -5.05 3.08
C ASN A 209 -25.00 -5.67 3.20
N LEU A 210 -24.15 -5.11 4.07
CA LEU A 210 -22.78 -5.59 4.27
C LEU A 210 -22.70 -7.02 4.80
N ASN A 211 -23.77 -7.50 5.42
CA ASN A 211 -23.84 -8.84 6.02
C ASN A 211 -24.38 -9.88 5.02
N SER A 212 -24.56 -9.51 3.75
CA SER A 212 -25.07 -10.41 2.72
C SER A 212 -23.95 -11.22 2.06
N ASP A 213 -24.30 -12.40 1.56
CA ASP A 213 -23.42 -13.28 0.77
C ASP A 213 -23.47 -12.92 -0.72
N THR A 214 -23.56 -11.62 -1.03
CA THR A 214 -23.69 -11.15 -2.41
C THR A 214 -22.48 -11.58 -3.23
N LYS A 215 -22.72 -12.35 -4.29
CA LYS A 215 -21.68 -12.78 -5.23
C LYS A 215 -21.23 -11.63 -6.12
N LEU A 216 -19.92 -11.50 -6.22
CA LEU A 216 -19.28 -10.47 -7.02
C LEU A 216 -19.02 -10.99 -8.43
N LYS A 217 -18.83 -10.05 -9.35
CA LYS A 217 -18.38 -10.30 -10.70
C LYS A 217 -17.12 -9.48 -10.97
N SER A 218 -16.32 -9.97 -11.91
CA SER A 218 -15.24 -9.22 -12.53
C SER A 218 -15.67 -7.80 -12.91
N GLY A 219 -14.90 -6.81 -12.48
CA GLY A 219 -15.14 -5.38 -12.74
C GLY A 219 -16.04 -4.66 -11.73
N ASP A 220 -16.54 -5.35 -10.70
CA ASP A 220 -17.38 -4.71 -9.68
C ASP A 220 -16.62 -3.63 -8.89
N ARG A 221 -17.28 -2.49 -8.70
CA ARG A 221 -16.80 -1.39 -7.86
C ARG A 221 -17.70 -1.27 -6.65
N ILE A 222 -17.14 -1.58 -5.49
CA ILE A 222 -17.85 -1.60 -4.21
C ILE A 222 -17.51 -0.32 -3.46
N ARG A 223 -18.55 0.47 -3.16
CA ARG A 223 -18.45 1.62 -2.28
C ARG A 223 -19.23 1.36 -1.01
N VAL A 224 -18.51 1.17 0.09
CA VAL A 224 -19.13 1.04 1.41
C VAL A 224 -19.62 2.42 1.84
N ILE A 225 -20.95 2.57 1.90
CA ILE A 225 -21.58 3.86 2.16
C ILE A 225 -21.63 4.16 3.65
N PHE A 226 -21.44 5.43 3.98
CA PHE A 226 -21.50 5.94 5.35
C PHE A 226 -22.20 7.31 5.34
N ASP A 227 -22.74 7.71 6.49
CA ASP A 227 -23.31 9.04 6.63
C ASP A 227 -22.17 10.08 6.77
N GLU A 228 -21.98 10.92 5.76
CA GLU A 228 -20.99 11.99 5.75
C GLU A 228 -21.16 12.98 6.91
N ARG A 229 -22.35 13.06 7.53
CA ARG A 229 -22.56 13.89 8.73
C ARG A 229 -21.71 13.45 9.92
N ASN A 230 -21.21 12.21 9.90
CA ASN A 230 -20.35 11.65 10.95
C ASN A 230 -18.85 11.76 10.65
N ASN A 231 -18.42 12.40 9.55
CA ASN A 231 -17.01 12.63 9.28
C ASN A 231 -16.45 13.77 10.14
N PHE A 232 -15.49 13.46 11.01
CA PHE A 232 -14.71 14.42 11.80
C PHE A 232 -13.70 15.25 10.96
N ASN A 233 -13.72 15.13 9.62
CA ASN A 233 -12.76 15.81 8.74
C ASN A 233 -13.10 17.28 8.44
N TYR A 234 -14.31 17.74 8.81
CA TYR A 234 -14.61 19.16 8.69
C TYR A 234 -13.92 19.91 9.84
N ARG A 235 -13.09 20.88 9.50
CA ARG A 235 -12.37 21.71 10.47
C ARG A 235 -12.46 23.18 10.06
N VAL A 236 -12.43 24.05 11.05
CA VAL A 236 -12.34 25.51 10.86
C VAL A 236 -11.04 25.97 11.48
N LEU A 237 -10.24 26.74 10.73
CA LEU A 237 -9.08 27.43 11.26
C LEU A 237 -9.54 28.67 12.03
N VAL A 238 -9.22 28.75 13.32
CA VAL A 238 -9.49 29.93 14.15
C VAL A 238 -8.16 30.61 14.47
N ILE A 239 -8.02 31.88 14.10
CA ILE A 239 -6.79 32.67 14.30
C ILE A 239 -7.12 34.07 14.83
N GLY A 240 -6.10 34.75 15.36
CA GLY A 240 -6.22 36.07 15.98
C GLY A 240 -6.42 35.99 17.49
N GLU A 241 -7.19 36.93 18.04
CA GLU A 241 -7.38 37.15 19.49
C GLU A 241 -8.36 36.15 20.13
N VAL A 242 -7.96 34.87 20.14
CA VAL A 242 -8.61 33.78 20.87
C VAL A 242 -7.62 33.07 21.78
N ASN A 243 -8.09 32.46 22.86
CA ASN A 243 -7.21 31.84 23.86
C ASN A 243 -6.45 30.60 23.33
N ARG A 244 -6.99 29.91 22.33
CA ARG A 244 -6.38 28.74 21.69
C ARG A 244 -6.57 28.77 20.18
N PRO A 245 -5.73 29.52 19.44
CA PRO A 245 -5.75 29.54 17.98
C PRO A 245 -5.40 28.16 17.40
N GLY A 246 -6.02 27.80 16.28
CA GLY A 246 -5.74 26.57 15.55
C GLY A 246 -6.97 25.95 14.90
N TYR A 247 -6.80 24.73 14.40
CA TYR A 247 -7.87 23.99 13.76
C TYR A 247 -8.83 23.40 14.79
N ILE A 248 -10.12 23.74 14.67
CA ILE A 248 -11.20 23.21 15.49
C ILE A 248 -12.03 22.25 14.63
N PRO A 249 -12.23 20.98 15.06
CA PRO A 249 -13.10 20.05 14.37
C PRO A 249 -14.56 20.45 14.53
N ILE A 250 -15.30 20.38 13.41
CA ILE A 250 -16.71 20.70 13.31
C ILE A 250 -17.48 19.54 12.65
N SER A 251 -18.79 19.51 12.85
CA SER A 251 -19.70 18.63 12.14
C SER A 251 -20.48 19.46 11.12
N ARG A 252 -20.59 18.93 9.89
CA ARG A 252 -21.26 19.63 8.79
C ARG A 252 -22.72 19.92 9.16
N ASN A 253 -23.14 21.18 9.05
CA ASN A 253 -24.50 21.68 9.28
C ASN A 253 -25.03 21.59 10.73
N SER A 254 -24.21 21.23 11.73
CA SER A 254 -24.65 21.21 13.14
C SER A 254 -23.82 22.10 14.05
N THR A 255 -22.52 22.30 13.79
CA THR A 255 -21.67 23.12 14.65
C THR A 255 -21.89 24.61 14.40
N THR A 256 -22.20 25.35 15.46
CA THR A 256 -22.38 26.81 15.41
C THR A 256 -21.06 27.56 15.57
N LEU A 257 -20.98 28.81 15.09
CA LEU A 257 -19.80 29.66 15.30
C LEU A 257 -19.50 29.87 16.79
N LYS A 258 -20.54 29.99 17.61
CA LYS A 258 -20.41 30.12 19.07
C LYS A 258 -19.68 28.92 19.68
N GLU A 259 -20.03 27.70 19.29
CA GLU A 259 -19.35 26.49 19.75
C GLU A 259 -17.88 26.45 19.31
N VAL A 260 -17.59 26.89 18.08
CA VAL A 260 -16.21 26.96 17.58
C VAL A 260 -15.37 27.90 18.44
N ILE A 261 -15.88 29.08 18.77
CA ILE A 261 -15.17 30.05 19.62
C ILE A 261 -15.01 29.54 21.06
N ILE A 262 -16.03 28.89 21.62
CA ILE A 262 -15.93 28.26 22.95
C ILE A 262 -14.83 27.18 22.95
N LYS A 263 -14.78 26.34 21.90
CA LYS A 263 -13.74 25.31 21.74
C LYS A 263 -12.34 25.91 21.55
N ALA A 264 -12.24 27.08 20.94
CA ALA A 264 -11.02 27.88 20.88
C ALA A 264 -10.66 28.57 22.22
N GLY A 265 -11.36 28.24 23.31
CA GLY A 265 -11.11 28.78 24.64
C GLY A 265 -11.73 30.16 24.88
N GLY A 266 -12.58 30.64 23.97
CA GLY A 266 -13.13 31.99 24.02
C GLY A 266 -12.17 33.05 23.46
N PHE A 267 -12.66 34.28 23.41
CA PHE A 267 -11.89 35.45 23.02
C PHE A 267 -10.91 35.88 24.12
N THR A 268 -9.80 36.51 23.75
CA THR A 268 -8.92 37.22 24.70
C THR A 268 -9.55 38.57 25.08
N GLU A 269 -9.01 39.22 26.11
CA GLU A 269 -9.48 40.57 26.53
C GLU A 269 -9.23 41.66 25.46
N ASN A 270 -8.29 41.42 24.55
CA ASN A 270 -7.93 42.36 23.48
C ASN A 270 -8.74 42.13 22.19
N ALA A 271 -9.63 41.13 22.16
CA ALA A 271 -10.37 40.77 20.97
C ALA A 271 -11.38 41.86 20.58
N SER A 272 -11.36 42.26 19.31
CA SER A 272 -12.36 43.18 18.76
C SER A 272 -13.37 42.43 17.89
N LEU A 273 -14.61 42.30 18.41
CA LEU A 273 -15.70 41.65 17.67
C LEU A 273 -16.08 42.41 16.39
N LYS A 274 -15.91 43.74 16.37
CA LYS A 274 -16.21 44.58 15.21
C LYS A 274 -15.34 44.25 14.00
N PHE A 275 -14.12 43.78 14.23
CA PHE A 275 -13.16 43.42 13.19
C PHE A 275 -13.04 41.90 13.00
N SER A 276 -13.97 41.12 13.56
CA SER A 276 -14.02 39.68 13.33
C SER A 276 -14.54 39.38 11.93
N GLU A 277 -13.99 38.34 11.32
CA GLU A 277 -14.37 37.94 9.97
C GLU A 277 -14.55 36.42 9.87
N LEU A 278 -15.62 36.02 9.16
CA LEU A 278 -15.85 34.63 8.77
C LEU A 278 -15.66 34.50 7.27
N ILE A 279 -14.56 33.88 6.87
CA ILE A 279 -14.27 33.60 5.47
C ILE A 279 -14.82 32.21 5.14
N ARG A 280 -15.78 32.15 4.20
CA ARG A 280 -16.20 30.92 3.57
C ARG A 280 -15.97 31.03 2.06
N GLU A 281 -15.51 29.95 1.48
CA GLU A 281 -15.16 29.88 0.06
C GLU A 281 -16.42 29.87 -0.79
N TYR A 282 -16.65 30.96 -1.51
CA TYR A 282 -17.79 31.13 -2.43
C TYR A 282 -17.38 31.64 -3.81
N ASP A 283 -16.18 32.24 -3.92
CA ASP A 283 -15.62 32.79 -5.15
C ASP A 283 -14.09 32.69 -5.17
N SER A 284 -13.47 33.01 -6.30
CA SER A 284 -12.01 32.93 -6.46
C SER A 284 -11.25 33.86 -5.50
N TYR A 285 -11.84 34.98 -5.09
CA TYR A 285 -11.19 35.94 -4.19
C TYR A 285 -11.12 35.41 -2.75
N SER A 286 -12.24 34.91 -2.22
CA SER A 286 -12.31 34.28 -0.89
C SER A 286 -11.45 33.01 -0.81
N ALA A 287 -11.34 32.24 -1.90
CA ALA A 287 -10.46 31.08 -1.99
C ALA A 287 -8.97 31.47 -1.85
N LEU A 288 -8.51 32.47 -2.60
CA LEU A 288 -7.12 32.96 -2.54
C LEU A 288 -6.77 33.51 -1.16
N ARG A 289 -7.69 34.28 -0.56
CA ARG A 289 -7.49 34.87 0.76
C ARG A 289 -7.44 33.81 1.85
N LYS A 290 -8.36 32.85 1.84
CA LYS A 290 -8.32 31.68 2.74
C LYS A 290 -7.00 30.94 2.62
N LYS A 291 -6.56 30.63 1.39
CA LYS A 291 -5.28 29.94 1.13
C LYS A 291 -4.09 30.70 1.70
N SER A 292 -4.01 32.02 1.48
CA SER A 292 -2.90 32.84 2.02
C SER A 292 -2.84 32.83 3.55
N ILE A 293 -4.00 32.79 4.21
CA ILE A 293 -4.11 32.76 5.68
C ILE A 293 -3.67 31.39 6.22
N GLU A 294 -4.15 30.30 5.60
CA GLU A 294 -3.78 28.93 5.97
C GLU A 294 -2.27 28.69 5.78
N GLU A 295 -1.69 29.15 4.68
CA GLU A 295 -0.25 29.09 4.42
C GLU A 295 0.56 29.88 5.45
N SER A 296 0.13 31.10 5.78
CA SER A 296 0.79 31.93 6.79
C SER A 296 0.79 31.26 8.16
N TYR A 297 -0.34 30.67 8.57
CA TYR A 297 -0.45 29.96 9.84
C TYR A 297 0.38 28.66 9.89
N ASN A 298 0.40 27.89 8.81
CA ASN A 298 1.18 26.65 8.77
C ASN A 298 2.69 26.94 8.80
N ASN A 299 3.14 27.99 8.10
CA ASN A 299 4.54 28.42 8.08
C ASN A 299 5.02 29.01 9.42
N SER A 300 4.13 29.64 10.21
CA SER A 300 4.49 30.17 11.52
C SER A 300 4.61 29.11 12.62
N ASN A 301 4.09 27.90 12.38
CA ASN A 301 4.05 26.79 13.34
C ASN A 301 4.89 25.57 12.90
N SER A 302 5.72 25.73 11.85
CA SER A 302 6.72 24.75 11.38
C SER A 302 8.10 25.16 11.85
#